data_AF-A0A972DKD8-F1
#
_entry.id   AF-A0A972DKD8-F1
#
_cell.length_a   1.000
_cell.length_b   1.000
_cell.length_c   1.000
_cell.angle_alpha   90.00
_cell.angle_beta   90.00
_cell.angle_gamma   90.00
#
_symmetry.space_group_name_H-M   'P 1'
#
loop_
_entity.id
_entity.type
_entity.pdbx_description
1 polymer ?
#
loop_
_entity_poly.entity_id
_entity_poly.type
_entity_poly.pdbx_seq_one_letter_code
_entity_poly.pdbx_strand_id
1 'polypeptide(L)'
;MMRIYRFELKKLLSSVAVWGFLAACLSVNMAFVCNSRDPYGDFIGTVSKQTGYVLNNDFYDKLSKLTVEKAHADYLERLKIETENVEDVFEGYNAKRIGERYIEAAKLEGIFAEAMRHKYTRLQKVTDEKAKNDESLSLYFAGSTYYRHQFLFNDLIGVLLTEGALASVLLALLAAGYEGIYRTENLVYSSKKGREILRPKLFASLSA
;
A
#
# COMPACT_ATOMS: atom_id res chain seq x y z
N MET A 1 7.47 -14.75 32.84
CA MET A 1 7.60 -13.63 31.86
C MET A 1 6.34 -13.47 31.03
N MET A 2 5.87 -14.52 30.35
CA MET A 2 4.70 -14.52 29.46
C MET A 2 3.39 -13.99 30.10
N ARG A 3 3.18 -14.24 31.39
CA ARG A 3 2.00 -13.76 32.13
C ARG A 3 2.03 -12.24 32.38
N ILE A 4 3.21 -11.66 32.65
CA ILE A 4 3.39 -10.21 32.84
C ILE A 4 3.25 -9.48 31.51
N TYR A 5 3.88 -10.01 30.45
CA TYR A 5 3.71 -9.53 29.08
C TYR A 5 2.23 -9.41 28.68
N ARG A 6 1.42 -10.44 28.94
CA ARG A 6 -0.03 -10.41 28.65
C ARG A 6 -0.77 -9.30 29.39
N PHE A 7 -0.39 -9.00 30.64
CA PHE A 7 -1.01 -7.92 31.40
C PHE A 7 -0.58 -6.54 30.88
N GLU A 8 0.70 -6.35 30.53
CA GLU A 8 1.17 -5.11 29.91
C GLU A 8 0.52 -4.87 28.54
N LEU A 9 0.39 -5.91 27.72
CA LEU A 9 -0.33 -5.82 26.45
C LEU A 9 -1.80 -5.45 26.67
N LYS A 10 -2.47 -6.08 27.64
CA LYS A 10 -3.85 -5.76 27.99
C LYS A 10 -3.99 -4.31 28.46
N LYS A 11 -3.04 -3.77 29.25
CA LYS A 11 -3.04 -2.36 29.68
C LYS A 11 -3.02 -1.42 28.47
N LEU A 12 -2.12 -1.65 27.52
CA LEU A 12 -1.99 -0.84 26.32
C LEU A 12 -3.26 -0.91 25.46
N LEU A 13 -3.77 -2.11 25.19
CA LEU A 13 -4.98 -2.31 24.38
C LEU A 13 -6.27 -1.86 25.09
N SER A 14 -6.26 -1.66 26.41
CA SER A 14 -7.40 -1.11 27.16
C SER A 14 -7.31 0.41 27.32
N SER A 15 -6.25 1.04 26.80
CA SER A 15 -6.04 2.48 26.94
C SER A 15 -7.04 3.26 26.08
N VAL A 16 -7.77 4.18 26.71
CA VAL A 16 -8.68 5.12 26.01
C VAL A 16 -7.92 5.97 25.00
N ALA A 17 -6.66 6.31 25.29
CA ALA A 17 -5.84 7.10 24.36
C ALA A 17 -5.55 6.34 23.05
N VAL A 18 -5.32 5.02 23.12
CA VAL A 18 -5.09 4.19 21.93
C VAL A 18 -6.35 4.12 21.08
N TRP A 19 -7.51 3.84 21.68
CA TRP A 19 -8.77 3.80 20.95
C TRP A 19 -9.21 5.16 20.41
N GLY A 20 -8.98 6.23 21.16
CA GLY A 20 -9.23 7.59 20.70
C GLY A 20 -8.36 7.97 19.50
N PHE A 21 -7.08 7.61 19.53
CA PHE A 21 -6.17 7.80 18.40
C PHE A 21 -6.62 6.99 17.17
N LEU A 22 -6.93 5.70 17.34
CA LEU A 22 -7.42 4.86 16.23
C LEU A 22 -8.73 5.39 15.63
N ALA A 23 -9.65 5.88 16.46
CA ALA A 23 -10.89 6.49 15.99
C ALA A 23 -10.63 7.78 15.20
N ALA A 24 -9.65 8.59 15.61
CA ALA A 24 -9.24 9.79 14.87
C ALA A 24 -8.61 9.43 13.51
N CYS A 25 -7.69 8.45 13.48
CA CYS A 25 -7.10 7.94 12.24
C CYS A 25 -8.18 7.40 11.28
N LEU A 26 -9.09 6.57 11.79
CA LEU A 26 -10.21 6.07 10.99
C LEU A 26 -11.06 7.21 10.41
N SER A 27 -11.31 8.26 11.19
CA SER A 27 -12.09 9.42 10.74
C SER A 27 -11.38 10.20 9.63
N VAL A 28 -10.06 10.40 9.75
CA VAL A 28 -9.24 11.05 8.71
C VAL A 28 -9.21 10.20 7.44
N ASN A 29 -8.97 8.90 7.56
CA ASN A 29 -8.96 7.97 6.43
C ASN A 29 -10.33 7.92 5.73
N MET A 30 -11.42 7.90 6.50
CA MET A 30 -12.78 7.95 5.94
C MET A 30 -13.03 9.27 5.20
N ALA A 31 -12.57 10.40 5.75
CA ALA A 31 -12.67 11.69 5.08
C ALA A 31 -11.86 11.72 3.76
N PHE A 32 -10.66 11.12 3.73
CA PHE A 32 -9.87 11.00 2.51
C PHE A 32 -10.61 10.19 1.44
N VAL A 33 -11.14 9.02 1.79
CA VAL A 33 -11.88 8.17 0.86
C VAL A 33 -13.15 8.85 0.35
N CYS A 34 -13.94 9.45 1.25
CA CYS A 34 -15.19 10.13 0.87
C CYS A 34 -14.97 11.34 -0.05
N ASN A 35 -13.84 12.04 0.08
CA ASN A 35 -13.50 13.19 -0.76
C ASN A 35 -12.85 12.79 -2.11
N SER A 36 -12.42 11.53 -2.27
CA SER A 36 -11.72 11.05 -3.47
C SER A 36 -12.64 10.72 -4.67
N ARG A 37 -13.75 11.47 -4.85
CA ARG A 37 -14.71 11.21 -5.92
C ARG A 37 -14.05 11.32 -7.30
N ASP A 38 -14.14 10.24 -8.07
CA ASP A 38 -13.68 10.17 -9.46
C ASP A 38 -14.82 9.65 -10.35
N PRO A 39 -15.70 10.54 -10.85
CA PRO A 39 -16.84 10.15 -11.68
C PRO A 39 -16.43 9.42 -12.95
N TYR A 40 -15.27 9.74 -13.51
CA TYR A 40 -14.75 9.06 -14.69
C TYR A 40 -14.23 7.67 -14.32
N GLY A 41 -13.53 7.53 -13.20
CA GLY A 41 -13.19 6.21 -12.64
C GLY A 41 -14.42 5.33 -12.37
N ASP A 42 -15.50 5.88 -11.83
CA ASP A 42 -16.75 5.13 -11.59
C ASP A 42 -17.40 4.68 -12.90
N PHE A 43 -17.35 5.54 -13.93
CA PHE A 43 -17.73 5.19 -15.28
C PHE A 43 -16.90 4.02 -15.82
N ILE A 44 -15.56 4.08 -15.74
CA ILE A 44 -14.67 2.97 -16.15
C ILE A 44 -15.00 1.68 -15.39
N GLY A 45 -15.25 1.77 -14.09
CA GLY A 45 -15.66 0.62 -13.28
C GLY A 45 -16.96 -0.03 -13.77
N THR A 46 -17.91 0.78 -14.24
CA THR A 46 -19.18 0.30 -14.81
C THR A 46 -18.99 -0.31 -16.19
N VAL A 47 -18.24 0.36 -17.07
CA VAL A 47 -17.94 -0.12 -18.44
C VAL A 47 -17.17 -1.44 -18.38
N SER A 48 -16.19 -1.56 -17.49
CA SER A 48 -15.35 -2.75 -17.34
C SER A 48 -16.13 -4.03 -17.04
N LYS A 49 -17.29 -3.92 -16.37
CA LYS A 49 -18.18 -5.07 -16.12
C LYS A 49 -18.80 -5.63 -17.39
N GLN A 50 -18.92 -4.80 -18.43
CA GLN A 50 -19.51 -5.17 -19.71
C GLN A 50 -18.44 -5.51 -20.75
N THR A 51 -17.40 -4.68 -20.87
CA THR A 51 -16.33 -4.81 -21.87
C THR A 51 -15.25 -5.81 -21.44
N GLY A 52 -15.13 -6.10 -20.15
CA GLY A 52 -13.96 -6.75 -19.58
C GLY A 52 -12.82 -5.77 -19.30
N TYR A 53 -11.70 -6.31 -18.83
CA TYR A 53 -10.53 -5.54 -18.39
C TYR A 53 -9.33 -5.65 -19.32
N VAL A 54 -9.30 -6.62 -20.24
CA VAL A 54 -8.16 -6.85 -21.15
C VAL A 54 -8.46 -6.18 -22.48
N LEU A 55 -7.54 -5.36 -23.00
CA LEU A 55 -7.68 -4.57 -24.22
C LEU A 55 -7.46 -5.43 -25.48
N ASN A 56 -8.32 -6.43 -25.68
CA ASN A 56 -8.29 -7.32 -26.84
C ASN A 56 -9.42 -6.99 -27.84
N ASN A 57 -9.52 -7.73 -28.93
CA ASN A 57 -10.56 -7.52 -29.94
C ASN A 57 -12.00 -7.60 -29.36
N ASP A 58 -12.24 -8.49 -28.38
CA ASP A 58 -13.54 -8.61 -27.72
C ASP A 58 -13.89 -7.36 -26.90
N PHE A 59 -12.90 -6.74 -26.25
CA PHE A 59 -13.08 -5.45 -25.57
C PHE A 59 -13.50 -4.35 -26.57
N TYR A 60 -12.81 -4.20 -27.70
CA TYR A 60 -13.15 -3.18 -28.69
C TYR A 60 -14.50 -3.45 -29.38
N ASP A 61 -14.84 -4.71 -29.64
CA ASP A 61 -16.13 -5.12 -30.18
C ASP A 61 -17.28 -4.77 -29.23
N LYS A 62 -17.08 -4.91 -27.92
CA LYS A 62 -18.06 -4.54 -26.89
C LYS A 62 -18.11 -3.02 -26.68
N LEU A 63 -16.96 -2.35 -26.68
CA LEU A 63 -16.85 -0.91 -26.52
C LEU A 63 -17.54 -0.16 -27.67
N SER A 64 -17.41 -0.64 -28.92
CA SER A 64 -18.05 -0.03 -30.09
C SER A 64 -19.58 -0.12 -30.09
N LYS A 65 -20.13 -1.16 -29.44
CA LYS A 65 -21.59 -1.39 -29.29
C LYS A 65 -22.16 -0.73 -28.04
N LEU A 66 -21.31 -0.19 -27.17
CA LEU A 66 -21.72 0.38 -25.89
C LEU A 66 -22.53 1.66 -26.14
N THR A 67 -23.77 1.67 -25.63
CA THR A 67 -24.61 2.86 -25.62
C THR A 67 -24.63 3.44 -24.22
N VAL A 68 -24.23 4.70 -24.09
CA VAL A 68 -24.19 5.42 -22.81
C VAL A 68 -25.18 6.58 -22.81
N GLU A 69 -25.62 7.00 -21.63
CA GLU A 69 -26.42 8.21 -21.50
C GLU A 69 -25.65 9.43 -22.02
N LYS A 70 -26.36 10.45 -22.51
CA LYS A 70 -25.75 11.67 -23.05
C LYS A 70 -24.78 12.35 -22.07
N ALA A 71 -25.05 12.27 -20.77
CA ALA A 71 -24.19 12.81 -19.72
C ALA A 71 -22.80 12.14 -19.64
N HIS A 72 -22.63 10.94 -20.19
CA HIS A 72 -21.40 10.15 -20.16
C HIS A 72 -20.74 10.04 -21.55
N ALA A 73 -21.24 10.75 -22.56
CA ALA A 73 -20.69 10.71 -23.92
C ALA A 73 -19.21 11.12 -23.95
N ASP A 74 -18.85 12.19 -23.23
CA ASP A 74 -17.48 12.68 -23.14
C ASP A 74 -16.54 11.66 -22.48
N TYR A 75 -17.05 10.88 -21.50
CA TYR A 75 -16.28 9.82 -20.85
C TYR A 75 -16.04 8.62 -21.77
N LEU A 76 -17.02 8.27 -22.60
CA LEU A 76 -16.85 7.21 -23.59
C LEU A 76 -15.83 7.62 -24.66
N GLU A 77 -15.88 8.85 -25.15
CA GLU A 77 -14.89 9.36 -26.12
C GLU A 77 -13.48 9.40 -25.52
N ARG A 78 -13.36 9.88 -24.27
CA ARG A 78 -12.08 9.84 -23.55
C ARG A 78 -11.54 8.42 -23.40
N LEU A 79 -12.39 7.46 -23.06
CA LEU A 79 -12.00 6.06 -22.91
C LEU A 79 -11.48 5.46 -24.23
N LYS A 80 -12.13 5.76 -25.35
CA LYS A 80 -11.67 5.32 -26.67
C LYS A 80 -10.27 5.85 -26.95
N ILE A 81 -10.03 7.14 -26.72
CA ILE A 81 -8.71 7.76 -26.92
C ILE A 81 -7.66 7.13 -26.00
N GLU A 82 -7.97 6.92 -24.71
CA GLU A 82 -7.03 6.36 -23.73
C GLU A 82 -6.68 4.87 -24.01
N THR A 83 -7.52 4.16 -24.77
CA THR A 83 -7.32 2.73 -25.09
C THR A 83 -6.96 2.49 -26.55
N GLU A 84 -6.87 3.54 -27.36
CA GLU A 84 -6.52 3.44 -28.77
C GLU A 84 -5.01 3.17 -28.92
N ASN A 85 -4.66 2.15 -29.70
CA ASN A 85 -3.27 1.78 -30.04
C ASN A 85 -2.34 1.63 -28.82
N VAL A 86 -2.85 1.12 -27.69
CA VAL A 86 -2.02 0.80 -26.53
C VAL A 86 -1.14 -0.40 -26.86
N GLU A 87 0.17 -0.26 -26.69
CA GLU A 87 1.15 -1.31 -26.87
C GLU A 87 1.55 -1.94 -25.53
N ASP A 88 1.99 -3.20 -25.57
CA ASP A 88 2.47 -3.88 -24.37
C ASP A 88 3.83 -3.31 -23.94
N VAL A 89 3.84 -2.56 -22.83
CA VAL A 89 5.08 -1.97 -22.27
C VAL A 89 6.10 -2.99 -21.76
N PHE A 90 5.68 -4.23 -21.54
CA PHE A 90 6.57 -5.34 -21.16
C PHE A 90 7.16 -6.04 -22.38
N GLU A 91 6.56 -5.89 -23.56
CA GLU A 91 7.10 -6.43 -24.79
C GLU A 91 8.47 -5.79 -25.11
N GLY A 92 9.49 -6.63 -25.29
CA GLY A 92 10.86 -6.16 -25.50
C GLY A 92 11.54 -5.51 -24.28
N TYR A 93 10.90 -5.50 -23.11
CA TYR A 93 11.49 -4.92 -21.91
C TYR A 93 12.73 -5.70 -21.46
N ASN A 94 13.88 -5.04 -21.42
CA ASN A 94 15.16 -5.67 -21.07
C ASN A 94 15.63 -5.23 -19.68
N ALA A 95 15.14 -5.95 -18.66
CA ALA A 95 15.52 -5.75 -17.27
C ALA A 95 17.03 -5.99 -17.04
N LYS A 96 17.63 -6.98 -17.72
CA LYS A 96 19.06 -7.30 -17.57
C LYS A 96 19.94 -6.11 -17.97
N ARG A 97 19.63 -5.43 -19.08
CA ARG A 97 20.32 -4.22 -19.53
C ARG A 97 20.25 -3.09 -18.50
N ILE A 98 19.12 -2.95 -17.81
CA ILE A 98 18.98 -1.98 -16.72
C ILE A 98 19.91 -2.35 -15.55
N GLY A 99 19.99 -3.65 -15.21
CA GLY A 99 20.92 -4.15 -14.20
C GLY A 99 22.38 -3.79 -14.51
N GLU A 100 22.85 -4.03 -15.74
CA GLU A 100 24.22 -3.68 -16.14
C GLU A 100 24.48 -2.17 -16.08
N ARG A 101 23.50 -1.33 -16.47
CA ARG A 101 23.62 0.13 -16.35
C ARG A 101 23.82 0.58 -14.90
N TYR A 102 23.12 -0.03 -13.95
CA TYR A 102 23.31 0.29 -12.53
C TYR A 102 24.64 -0.22 -11.99
N ILE A 103 25.10 -1.39 -12.43
CA ILE A 103 26.43 -1.92 -12.07
C ILE A 103 27.52 -0.97 -12.55
N GLU A 104 27.43 -0.52 -13.80
CA GLU A 104 28.38 0.43 -14.38
C GLU A 104 28.35 1.78 -13.67
N ALA A 105 27.15 2.36 -13.49
CA ALA A 105 26.98 3.67 -12.85
C ALA A 105 27.49 3.70 -11.41
N ALA A 106 27.27 2.61 -10.64
CA ALA A 106 27.71 2.50 -9.26
C ALA A 106 29.08 1.81 -9.11
N LYS A 107 29.75 1.45 -10.21
CA LYS A 107 31.04 0.73 -10.24
C LYS A 107 31.05 -0.49 -9.32
N LEU A 108 29.98 -1.28 -9.37
CA LEU A 108 29.84 -2.46 -8.53
C LEU A 108 30.76 -3.57 -9.05
N GLU A 109 31.43 -4.25 -8.13
CA GLU A 109 32.34 -5.36 -8.42
C GLU A 109 32.02 -6.58 -7.56
N GLY A 110 32.54 -7.73 -7.96
CA GLY A 110 32.41 -9.00 -7.24
C GLY A 110 30.97 -9.37 -6.90
N ILE A 111 30.74 -9.74 -5.63
CA ILE A 111 29.45 -10.24 -5.13
C ILE A 111 28.32 -9.22 -5.34
N PHE A 112 28.57 -7.91 -5.25
CA PHE A 112 27.52 -6.91 -5.42
C PHE A 112 27.04 -6.80 -6.87
N ALA A 113 27.97 -6.87 -7.83
CA ALA A 113 27.62 -6.93 -9.24
C ALA A 113 26.84 -8.20 -9.57
N GLU A 114 27.27 -9.35 -9.04
CA GLU A 114 26.59 -10.63 -9.24
C GLU A 114 25.17 -10.64 -8.62
N ALA A 115 25.02 -10.11 -7.40
CA ALA A 115 23.72 -9.96 -6.76
C ALA A 115 22.77 -9.07 -7.58
N MET A 116 23.29 -7.99 -8.18
CA MET A 116 22.51 -7.14 -9.09
C MET A 116 22.10 -7.89 -10.35
N ARG A 117 23.02 -8.62 -11.01
CA ARG A 117 22.67 -9.44 -12.18
C ARG A 117 21.62 -10.49 -11.86
N HIS A 118 21.73 -11.14 -10.70
CA HIS A 118 20.75 -12.13 -10.25
C HIS A 118 19.37 -11.49 -10.01
N LYS A 119 19.32 -10.33 -9.32
CA LYS A 119 18.09 -9.57 -9.10
C LYS A 119 17.39 -9.22 -10.43
N TYR A 120 18.12 -8.68 -11.40
CA TYR A 120 17.56 -8.28 -12.69
C TYR A 120 17.24 -9.47 -13.60
N THR A 121 17.94 -10.60 -13.45
CA THR A 121 17.57 -11.86 -14.11
C THR A 121 16.24 -12.39 -13.56
N ARG A 122 16.01 -12.30 -12.24
CA ARG A 122 14.71 -12.65 -11.64
C ARG A 122 13.62 -11.68 -12.10
N LEU A 123 13.91 -10.38 -12.18
CA LEU A 123 12.97 -9.39 -12.69
C LEU A 123 12.60 -9.69 -14.15
N GLN A 124 13.57 -10.03 -15.01
CA GLN A 124 13.30 -10.38 -16.40
C GLN A 124 12.27 -11.49 -16.53
N LYS A 125 12.38 -12.57 -15.72
CA LYS A 125 11.39 -13.66 -15.73
C LYS A 125 9.97 -13.15 -15.45
N VAL A 126 9.82 -12.29 -14.45
CA VAL A 126 8.52 -11.69 -14.12
C VAL A 126 8.02 -10.81 -15.26
N THR A 127 8.90 -10.03 -15.89
CA THR A 127 8.51 -9.19 -17.02
C THR A 127 8.11 -10.01 -18.25
N ASP A 128 8.84 -11.09 -18.55
CA ASP A 128 8.53 -12.00 -19.66
C ASP A 128 7.18 -12.69 -19.43
N GLU A 129 6.89 -13.11 -18.19
CA GLU A 129 5.58 -13.65 -17.81
C GLU A 129 4.46 -12.62 -17.98
N LYS A 130 4.70 -11.36 -17.59
CA LYS A 130 3.74 -10.27 -17.74
C LYS A 130 3.45 -9.93 -19.20
N ALA A 131 4.48 -9.91 -20.04
CA ALA A 131 4.34 -9.70 -21.47
C ALA A 131 3.54 -10.84 -22.11
N LYS A 132 3.86 -12.10 -21.76
CA LYS A 132 3.12 -13.26 -22.25
C LYS A 132 1.62 -13.23 -21.91
N ASN A 133 1.27 -12.62 -20.78
CA ASN A 133 -0.10 -12.53 -20.29
C ASN A 133 -0.81 -11.24 -20.70
N ASP A 134 -0.19 -10.40 -21.54
CA ASP A 134 -0.71 -9.10 -21.96
C ASP A 134 -1.12 -8.22 -20.76
N GLU A 135 -0.41 -8.32 -19.62
CA GLU A 135 -0.85 -7.71 -18.37
C GLU A 135 -0.90 -6.17 -18.42
N SER A 136 -0.08 -5.57 -19.28
CA SER A 136 -0.07 -4.14 -19.55
C SER A 136 -1.24 -3.68 -20.43
N LEU A 137 -1.80 -4.58 -21.25
CA LEU A 137 -2.98 -4.36 -22.09
C LEU A 137 -4.25 -4.50 -21.25
N SER A 138 -4.28 -3.73 -20.16
CA SER A 138 -5.38 -3.72 -19.22
C SER A 138 -6.01 -2.34 -19.16
N LEU A 139 -7.33 -2.31 -19.07
CA LEU A 139 -8.12 -1.13 -18.74
C LEU A 139 -7.67 -0.49 -17.42
N TYR A 140 -6.97 -1.26 -16.57
CA TYR A 140 -6.30 -0.73 -15.38
C TYR A 140 -5.24 0.32 -15.69
N PHE A 141 -4.67 0.33 -16.89
CA PHE A 141 -3.68 1.32 -17.32
C PHE A 141 -4.28 2.48 -18.13
N ALA A 142 -5.62 2.51 -18.31
CA ALA A 142 -6.30 3.68 -18.86
C ALA A 142 -6.16 4.89 -17.93
N GLY A 143 -6.18 6.09 -18.51
CA GLY A 143 -5.68 7.34 -17.90
C GLY A 143 -6.32 7.75 -16.57
N SER A 144 -7.52 7.30 -16.23
CA SER A 144 -8.12 7.57 -14.91
C SER A 144 -7.77 6.59 -13.80
N THR A 145 -7.50 5.34 -14.15
CA THR A 145 -7.09 4.35 -13.17
C THR A 145 -5.73 4.70 -12.58
N TYR A 146 -4.89 5.46 -13.31
CA TYR A 146 -3.67 6.09 -12.78
C TYR A 146 -3.95 6.96 -11.55
N TYR A 147 -4.98 7.82 -11.56
CA TYR A 147 -5.30 8.68 -10.42
C TYR A 147 -5.77 7.87 -9.21
N ARG A 148 -6.57 6.81 -9.42
CA ARG A 148 -6.94 5.89 -8.33
C ARG A 148 -5.76 5.09 -7.80
N HIS A 149 -4.84 4.68 -8.67
CA HIS A 149 -3.60 4.02 -8.28
C HIS A 149 -2.75 4.96 -7.42
N GLN A 150 -2.56 6.20 -7.87
CA GLN A 150 -1.80 7.21 -7.14
C GLN A 150 -2.46 7.53 -5.79
N PHE A 151 -3.77 7.74 -5.76
CA PHE A 151 -4.50 7.98 -4.52
C PHE A 151 -4.32 6.83 -3.51
N LEU A 152 -4.41 5.57 -3.97
CA LEU A 152 -4.23 4.41 -3.11
C LEU A 152 -2.79 4.29 -2.61
N PHE A 153 -1.82 4.28 -3.53
CA PHE A 153 -0.44 3.88 -3.21
C PHE A 153 0.44 5.03 -2.73
N ASN A 154 0.19 6.25 -3.19
CA ASN A 154 0.96 7.41 -2.78
C ASN A 154 0.33 8.11 -1.58
N ASP A 155 -0.98 8.38 -1.67
CA ASP A 155 -1.64 9.23 -0.68
C ASP A 155 -2.13 8.41 0.51
N LEU A 156 -3.00 7.43 0.29
CA LEU A 156 -3.61 6.64 1.37
C LEU A 156 -2.59 5.78 2.12
N ILE A 157 -1.73 5.04 1.40
CA ILE A 157 -0.66 4.28 2.05
C ILE A 157 0.33 5.21 2.79
N GLY A 158 0.65 6.38 2.22
CA GLY A 158 1.52 7.36 2.88
C GLY A 158 0.95 7.84 4.21
N VAL A 159 -0.36 8.14 4.24
CA VAL A 159 -1.08 8.50 5.48
C VAL A 159 -1.08 7.32 6.46
N LEU A 160 -1.43 6.12 6.03
CA LEU A 160 -1.47 4.92 6.89
C LEU A 160 -0.10 4.60 7.52
N LEU A 161 0.99 4.73 6.76
CA LEU A 161 2.34 4.54 7.28
C LEU A 161 2.68 5.59 8.35
N THR A 162 2.30 6.85 8.11
CA THR A 162 2.50 7.94 9.07
C THR A 162 1.69 7.73 10.35
N GLU A 163 0.42 7.32 10.22
CA GLU A 163 -0.44 6.97 11.36
C GLU A 163 0.12 5.78 12.14
N GLY A 164 0.62 4.75 11.45
CA GLY A 164 1.29 3.59 12.08
C GLY A 164 2.55 3.98 12.86
N ALA A 165 3.35 4.90 12.32
CA ALA A 165 4.51 5.44 13.03
C ALA A 165 4.09 6.22 14.30
N LEU A 166 3.07 7.07 14.19
CA LEU A 166 2.53 7.81 15.33
C LEU A 166 1.91 6.89 16.39
N ALA A 167 1.18 5.85 15.98
CA ALA A 167 0.64 4.82 16.85
C ALA A 167 1.76 4.12 17.63
N SER A 168 2.85 3.77 16.94
CA SER A 168 4.02 3.13 17.55
C SER A 168 4.65 4.03 18.62
N VAL A 169 4.79 5.34 18.34
CA VAL A 169 5.29 6.32 19.31
C VAL A 169 4.35 6.44 20.51
N LEU A 170 3.04 6.52 20.28
CA LEU A 170 2.04 6.58 21.35
C LEU A 170 2.10 5.34 22.25
N LEU A 171 2.20 4.13 21.67
CA LEU A 171 2.32 2.88 22.42
C LEU A 171 3.61 2.84 23.25
N ALA A 172 4.73 3.29 22.70
CA ALA A 172 6.00 3.36 23.41
C ALA A 172 5.94 4.34 24.60
N LEU A 173 5.35 5.52 24.40
CA LEU A 173 5.16 6.52 25.44
C LEU A 173 4.22 6.01 26.54
N LEU A 174 3.11 5.37 26.17
CA LEU A 174 2.19 4.76 27.12
C LEU A 174 2.86 3.63 27.90
N ALA A 175 3.60 2.73 27.24
CA ALA A 175 4.28 1.62 27.91
C ALA A 175 5.27 2.12 28.97
N ALA A 176 6.05 3.16 28.64
CA ALA A 176 7.02 3.79 29.54
C ALA A 176 6.34 4.60 30.67
N GLY A 177 5.31 5.37 30.34
CA GLY A 177 4.67 6.32 31.24
C GLY A 177 3.50 5.79 32.06
N TYR A 178 2.98 4.59 31.76
CA TYR A 178 1.74 4.05 32.34
C TYR A 178 1.72 4.13 33.87
N GLU A 179 2.77 3.63 34.52
CA GLU A 179 2.79 3.55 35.99
C GLU A 179 2.87 4.95 36.64
N GLY A 180 3.45 5.92 35.94
CA GLY A 180 3.48 7.33 36.39
C GLY A 180 2.12 7.99 36.27
N ILE A 181 1.42 7.80 35.13
CA ILE A 181 0.06 8.31 34.89
C ILE A 181 -0.90 7.83 35.99
N TYR A 182 -0.80 6.55 36.35
CA TYR A 182 -1.67 5.93 37.36
C TYR A 182 -1.08 5.94 38.79
N ARG A 183 0.04 6.62 39.03
CA ARG A 183 0.72 6.71 40.35
C ARG A 183 0.99 5.36 41.03
N THR A 184 1.33 4.35 40.24
CA THR A 184 1.61 2.98 40.69
C THR A 184 3.10 2.63 40.64
N GLU A 185 3.95 3.57 40.24
CA GLU A 185 5.41 3.43 40.15
C GLU A 185 6.06 2.89 41.43
N ASN A 186 5.74 3.46 42.59
CA ASN A 186 6.32 3.05 43.88
C ASN A 186 5.92 1.62 44.25
N LEU A 187 4.70 1.21 43.89
CA LEU A 187 4.22 -0.15 44.12
C LEU A 187 4.92 -1.15 43.19
N VAL A 188 5.03 -0.83 41.90
CA VAL A 188 5.64 -1.70 40.90
C VAL A 188 7.14 -1.88 41.17
N TYR A 189 7.89 -0.80 41.36
CA TYR A 189 9.35 -0.85 41.52
C TYR A 189 9.82 -1.33 42.89
N SER A 190 8.93 -1.47 43.88
CA SER A 190 9.25 -2.05 45.20
C SER A 190 9.75 -3.50 45.11
N SER A 191 9.27 -4.28 44.13
CA SER A 191 9.60 -5.70 43.99
C SER A 191 10.77 -5.98 43.05
N LYS A 192 11.49 -7.08 43.27
CA LYS A 192 12.56 -7.55 42.37
C LYS A 192 12.04 -7.79 40.95
N LYS A 193 10.82 -8.29 40.80
CA LYS A 193 10.20 -8.55 39.49
C LYS A 193 9.71 -7.28 38.80
N GLY A 194 9.25 -6.28 39.55
CA GLY A 194 8.87 -4.99 38.98
C GLY A 194 10.06 -4.16 38.50
N ARG A 195 11.25 -4.29 39.11
CA ARG A 195 12.49 -3.69 38.56
C ARG A 195 12.92 -4.29 37.21
N GLU A 196 12.45 -5.48 36.85
CA GLU A 196 12.69 -6.12 35.56
C GLU A 196 11.55 -5.89 34.54
N ILE A 197 10.55 -5.05 34.86
CA ILE A 197 9.31 -4.90 34.06
C ILE A 197 9.51 -4.17 32.72
N LEU A 198 10.64 -3.48 32.55
CA LEU A 198 10.95 -2.77 31.31
C LEU A 198 10.98 -3.72 30.09
N ARG A 199 11.55 -4.92 30.25
CA ARG A 199 11.63 -5.93 29.17
C ARG A 199 10.25 -6.36 28.68
N PRO A 200 9.32 -6.84 29.54
CA PRO A 200 7.97 -7.20 29.09
C PRO A 200 7.17 -6.00 28.57
N LYS A 201 7.40 -4.77 29.05
CA LYS A 201 6.78 -3.55 28.50
C LYS A 201 7.22 -3.26 27.05
N LEU A 202 8.51 -3.40 26.76
CA LEU A 202 9.05 -3.26 25.40
C LEU A 202 8.44 -4.30 24.46
N PHE A 203 8.45 -5.59 24.84
CA PHE A 203 7.85 -6.63 24.02
C PHE A 203 6.34 -6.45 23.84
N ALA A 204 5.62 -6.02 24.88
CA ALA A 204 4.19 -5.72 24.78
C ALA A 204 3.92 -4.59 23.79
N SER A 205 4.67 -3.48 23.87
CA SER A 205 4.55 -2.34 22.96
C SER A 205 4.90 -2.69 21.52
N LEU A 206 5.84 -3.62 21.28
CA LEU A 206 6.24 -4.02 19.93
C LEU A 206 5.20 -4.94 19.26
N SER A 207 4.38 -5.62 20.06
CA SER A 207 3.40 -6.62 19.60
C SER A 207 1.95 -6.15 19.64
N ALA A 208 1.70 -4.97 20.20
CA ALA A 208 0.39 -4.33 20.29
C ALA A 208 0.02 -3.69 18.96
#